data_AF-A0A660TC59-F1
#
_entry.id   AF-A0A660TC59-F1
#
_cell.length_a   1.000
_cell.length_b   1.000
_cell.length_c   1.000
_cell.angle_alpha   90.00
_cell.angle_beta   90.00
_cell.angle_gamma   90.00
#
_symmetry.space_group_name_H-M   'P 1'
#
loop_
_entity.id
_entity.type
_entity.pdbx_description
1 polymer ?
#
loop_
_entity_poly.entity_id
_entity_poly.type
_entity_poly.pdbx_seq_one_letter_code
_entity_poly.pdbx_strand_id
1 'polypeptide(L)'
;MKKVVFFLLLIFIAVSAFADYIELTKLLHDFQYTLEWDELRYSGVLHVSNRIVVFKIGVPWVLIDYKEKVAIDPILMKKGAILLSDSAVAVLKNFIKEKTNKENYPRISVIMLDPGHGGKDPG
;
A
#
# COMPACT_ATOMS: atom_id res chain seq x y z
N MET A 1 -32.75 -26.36 -15.64
CA MET A 1 -31.46 -26.49 -14.92
C MET A 1 -30.46 -25.40 -15.31
N LYS A 2 -30.17 -25.13 -16.60
CA LYS A 2 -29.23 -24.07 -17.04
C LYS A 2 -29.57 -22.66 -16.52
N LYS A 3 -30.86 -22.29 -16.47
CA LYS A 3 -31.33 -20.99 -15.96
C LYS A 3 -31.10 -20.80 -14.45
N VAL A 4 -31.18 -21.89 -13.68
CA VAL A 4 -30.96 -21.87 -12.21
C VAL A 4 -29.46 -21.75 -11.89
N VAL A 5 -28.62 -22.46 -12.66
CA VAL A 5 -27.15 -22.35 -12.54
C VAL A 5 -26.66 -20.94 -12.93
N PHE A 6 -27.21 -20.37 -13.99
CA PHE A 6 -26.90 -18.99 -14.39
C PHE A 6 -27.31 -17.97 -13.31
N PHE A 7 -28.46 -18.16 -12.69
CA PHE A 7 -28.93 -17.28 -11.60
C PHE A 7 -28.06 -17.42 -10.34
N LEU A 8 -27.62 -18.63 -9.99
CA LEU A 8 -26.68 -18.89 -8.89
C LEU A 8 -25.30 -18.24 -9.14
N LEU A 9 -24.80 -18.29 -10.37
CA LEU A 9 -23.53 -17.65 -10.74
C LEU A 9 -23.60 -16.11 -10.60
N LEU A 10 -24.75 -15.52 -10.94
CA LEU A 10 -24.97 -14.08 -10.89
C LEU A 10 -25.10 -13.57 -9.45
N ILE A 11 -25.69 -14.38 -8.56
CA ILE A 11 -25.74 -14.10 -7.11
C ILE A 11 -24.33 -14.18 -6.50
N PHE A 12 -23.51 -15.14 -6.92
CA PHE A 12 -22.15 -15.29 -6.37
C PHE A 12 -21.23 -14.11 -6.73
N ILE A 13 -21.41 -13.48 -7.89
CA ILE A 13 -20.68 -12.27 -8.29
C ILE A 13 -21.13 -11.05 -7.47
N ALA A 14 -22.41 -10.96 -7.12
CA ALA A 14 -22.96 -9.81 -6.39
C ALA A 14 -22.55 -9.78 -4.90
N VAL A 15 -22.34 -10.94 -4.27
CA VAL A 15 -21.96 -11.01 -2.84
C VAL A 15 -20.51 -10.54 -2.62
N SER A 16 -19.63 -10.71 -3.60
CA SER A 16 -18.22 -10.27 -3.51
C SER A 16 -18.04 -8.74 -3.57
N ALA A 17 -19.12 -7.96 -3.80
CA ALA A 17 -19.04 -6.52 -4.03
C ALA A 17 -19.17 -5.66 -2.76
N PHE A 18 -19.46 -6.26 -1.60
CA PHE A 18 -19.62 -5.54 -0.33
C PHE A 18 -18.38 -5.68 0.54
N ALA A 19 -17.29 -5.02 0.14
CA ALA A 19 -16.18 -4.76 1.04
C ALA A 19 -16.46 -3.45 1.78
N ASP A 20 -16.42 -3.48 3.11
CA ASP A 20 -16.39 -2.26 3.90
C ASP A 20 -15.02 -1.59 3.73
N TYR A 21 -15.06 -0.27 3.50
CA TYR A 21 -13.87 0.54 3.23
C TYR A 21 -13.59 1.48 4.39
N ILE A 22 -12.33 1.47 4.84
CA ILE A 22 -11.81 2.35 5.87
C ILE A 22 -10.93 3.40 5.21
N GLU A 23 -11.04 4.63 5.69
CA GLU A 23 -10.18 5.72 5.26
C GLU A 23 -8.78 5.56 5.85
N LEU A 24 -7.76 5.72 5.00
CA LEU A 24 -6.36 5.57 5.38
C LEU A 24 -6.01 6.46 6.59
N THR A 25 -6.47 7.71 6.61
CA THR A 25 -6.23 8.66 7.72
C THR A 25 -6.73 8.15 9.07
N LYS A 26 -7.88 7.46 9.11
CA LYS A 26 -8.45 6.87 10.33
C LYS A 26 -7.64 5.69 10.82
N LEU A 27 -7.19 4.85 9.89
CA LEU A 27 -6.38 3.67 10.19
C LEU A 27 -5.04 4.04 10.82
N LEU A 28 -4.54 5.19 10.41
CA LEU A 28 -3.21 5.65 10.73
C LEU A 28 -3.18 6.51 12.00
N HIS A 29 -4.32 7.00 12.50
CA HIS A 29 -4.39 7.70 13.78
C HIS A 29 -3.89 6.83 14.97
N ASP A 30 -3.95 5.50 14.82
CA ASP A 30 -3.48 4.53 15.82
C ASP A 30 -1.97 4.21 15.72
N PHE A 31 -1.28 4.64 14.67
CA PHE A 31 0.14 4.35 14.43
C PHE A 31 0.95 5.65 14.30
N GLN A 32 2.25 5.65 14.64
CA GLN A 32 3.13 6.74 14.18
C GLN A 32 3.42 6.49 12.70
N TYR A 33 2.86 7.34 11.84
CA TYR A 33 3.00 7.19 10.39
C TYR A 33 3.35 8.51 9.70
N THR A 34 3.91 8.38 8.50
CA THR A 34 4.06 9.48 7.56
C THR A 34 3.64 9.00 6.19
N LEU A 35 2.84 9.81 5.48
CA LEU A 35 2.43 9.56 4.11
C LEU A 35 3.11 10.57 3.19
N GLU A 36 3.92 10.09 2.28
CA GLU A 36 4.39 10.84 1.11
C GLU A 36 3.43 10.53 -0.04
N TRP A 37 2.91 11.56 -0.69
CA TRP A 37 1.90 11.43 -1.75
C TRP A 37 2.37 12.06 -3.05
N ASP A 38 2.24 11.32 -4.14
CA ASP A 38 2.50 11.78 -5.51
C ASP A 38 1.17 11.90 -6.27
N GLU A 39 0.68 13.13 -6.41
CA GLU A 39 -0.57 13.45 -7.09
C GLU A 39 -0.55 13.10 -8.59
N LEU A 40 0.61 13.24 -9.25
CA LEU A 40 0.73 12.99 -10.68
C LEU A 40 0.66 11.50 -10.98
N ARG A 41 1.23 10.67 -10.09
CA ARG A 41 1.28 9.22 -10.25
C ARG A 41 0.15 8.50 -9.53
N TYR A 42 -0.65 9.18 -8.71
CA TYR A 42 -1.64 8.56 -7.83
C TYR A 42 -1.04 7.40 -7.03
N SER A 43 0.11 7.67 -6.42
CA SER A 43 0.87 6.70 -5.62
C SER A 43 1.31 7.32 -4.31
N GLY A 44 1.41 6.51 -3.28
CA GLY A 44 1.86 6.94 -1.98
C GLY A 44 2.96 6.03 -1.42
N VAL A 45 3.81 6.62 -0.58
CA VAL A 45 4.75 5.91 0.27
C VAL A 45 4.31 6.13 1.71
N LEU A 46 3.95 5.05 2.36
CA LEU A 46 3.54 5.05 3.75
C LEU A 46 4.68 4.50 4.61
N HIS A 47 5.15 5.34 5.51
CA HIS A 47 6.11 4.98 6.55
C HIS A 47 5.31 4.62 7.79
N VAL A 48 5.34 3.34 8.21
CA VAL A 48 4.68 2.89 9.46
C VAL A 48 5.69 2.15 10.32
N SER A 49 5.93 2.66 11.52
CA SER A 49 6.94 2.13 12.43
C SER A 49 8.32 2.05 11.75
N ASN A 50 8.76 0.84 11.36
CA ASN A 50 10.04 0.62 10.66
C ASN A 50 9.86 -0.08 9.30
N ARG A 51 8.66 0.06 8.70
CA ARG A 51 8.31 -0.45 7.38
C ARG A 51 8.02 0.69 6.42
N ILE A 52 8.31 0.44 5.16
CA ILE A 52 7.88 1.28 4.05
C ILE A 52 6.89 0.49 3.22
N VAL A 53 5.75 1.08 2.92
CA VAL A 53 4.71 0.50 2.06
C VAL A 53 4.48 1.45 0.89
N VAL A 54 4.82 1.02 -0.31
CA VAL A 54 4.57 1.77 -1.55
C VAL A 54 3.32 1.22 -2.20
N PHE A 55 2.39 2.10 -2.58
CA PHE A 55 1.14 1.72 -3.21
C PHE A 55 0.76 2.67 -4.34
N LYS A 56 -0.14 2.20 -5.21
CA LYS A 56 -0.73 2.97 -6.30
C LYS A 56 -2.24 2.72 -6.33
N ILE A 57 -3.02 3.77 -6.56
CA ILE A 57 -4.48 3.67 -6.62
C ILE A 57 -4.91 2.72 -7.74
N GLY A 58 -5.85 1.83 -7.44
CA GLY A 58 -6.42 0.85 -8.38
C GLY A 58 -5.53 -0.36 -8.65
N VAL A 59 -4.35 -0.45 -8.04
CA VAL A 59 -3.43 -1.56 -8.25
C VAL A 59 -3.61 -2.62 -7.13
N PRO A 60 -3.80 -3.91 -7.47
CA PRO A 60 -4.12 -4.97 -6.49
C PRO A 60 -2.85 -5.53 -5.79
N TRP A 61 -1.87 -4.66 -5.52
CA TRP A 61 -0.66 -5.03 -4.81
C TRP A 61 0.07 -3.80 -4.27
N VAL A 62 0.90 -4.03 -3.26
CA VAL A 62 1.82 -3.05 -2.67
C VAL A 62 3.24 -3.59 -2.68
N LEU A 63 4.21 -2.68 -2.55
CA LEU A 63 5.62 -3.03 -2.40
C LEU A 63 6.06 -2.70 -0.98
N ILE A 64 6.52 -3.72 -0.24
CA ILE A 64 6.98 -3.59 1.13
C ILE A 64 8.50 -3.50 1.16
N ASP A 65 9.03 -2.49 1.85
CA ASP A 65 10.46 -2.17 2.00
C ASP A 65 11.22 -2.13 0.67
N TYR A 66 10.53 -1.75 -0.43
CA TYR A 66 11.04 -1.77 -1.80
C TYR A 66 11.51 -3.15 -2.31
N LYS A 67 11.13 -4.24 -1.66
CA LYS A 67 11.61 -5.59 -1.95
C LYS A 67 10.50 -6.57 -2.28
N GLU A 68 9.47 -6.60 -1.46
CA GLU A 68 8.45 -7.65 -1.50
C GLU A 68 7.15 -7.12 -2.09
N LYS A 69 6.68 -7.72 -3.18
CA LYS A 69 5.38 -7.41 -3.77
C LYS A 69 4.30 -8.26 -3.13
N VAL A 70 3.36 -7.63 -2.43
CA VAL A 70 2.28 -8.28 -1.70
C VAL A 70 0.95 -7.98 -2.38
N ALA A 71 0.18 -9.03 -2.69
CA ALA A 71 -1.16 -8.88 -3.23
C ALA A 71 -2.13 -8.37 -2.14
N ILE A 72 -2.95 -7.39 -2.50
CA ILE A 72 -4.00 -6.83 -1.66
C ILE A 72 -5.20 -6.45 -2.54
N ASP A 73 -6.35 -6.20 -1.92
CA ASP A 73 -7.42 -5.51 -2.63
C ASP A 73 -6.94 -4.12 -3.08
N PRO A 74 -7.38 -3.65 -4.26
CA PRO A 74 -6.99 -2.34 -4.77
C PRO A 74 -7.31 -1.22 -3.78
N ILE A 75 -6.32 -0.39 -3.49
CA ILE A 75 -6.52 0.85 -2.74
C ILE A 75 -7.25 1.83 -3.66
N LEU A 76 -8.34 2.41 -3.15
CA LEU A 76 -9.19 3.30 -3.93
C LEU A 76 -8.99 4.74 -3.51
N MET A 77 -9.32 5.66 -4.41
CA MET A 77 -9.44 7.08 -4.09
C MET A 77 -10.86 7.55 -4.41
N LYS A 78 -11.54 8.13 -3.41
CA LYS A 78 -12.91 8.62 -3.57
C LYS A 78 -13.06 9.96 -2.85
N LYS A 79 -13.44 11.00 -3.59
CA LYS A 79 -13.62 12.37 -3.06
C LYS A 79 -12.39 12.88 -2.28
N GLY A 80 -11.19 12.59 -2.78
CA GLY A 80 -9.92 12.99 -2.14
C GLY A 80 -9.48 12.11 -0.96
N ALA A 81 -10.30 11.14 -0.54
CA ALA A 81 -9.93 10.18 0.51
C ALA A 81 -9.33 8.90 -0.09
N ILE A 82 -8.24 8.42 0.52
CA ILE A 82 -7.64 7.11 0.21
C ILE A 82 -8.36 6.05 1.06
N LEU A 83 -8.89 5.02 0.40
CA LEU A 83 -9.74 4.00 1.00
C LEU A 83 -9.11 2.61 0.85
N LEU A 84 -9.13 1.85 1.94
CA LEU A 84 -8.66 0.47 2.00
C LEU A 84 -9.82 -0.43 2.41
N SER A 85 -9.95 -1.59 1.78
CA SER A 85 -10.87 -2.62 2.29
C SER A 85 -10.34 -3.22 3.58
N ASP A 86 -11.21 -3.76 4.43
CA ASP A 86 -10.82 -4.46 5.64
C ASP A 86 -9.79 -5.58 5.39
N SER A 87 -9.87 -6.24 4.23
CA SER A 87 -8.92 -7.28 3.84
C SER A 87 -7.52 -6.69 3.61
N ALA A 88 -7.42 -5.57 2.90
CA ALA A 88 -6.16 -4.87 2.66
C ALA A 88 -5.55 -4.39 3.99
N VAL A 89 -6.40 -3.88 4.89
CA VAL A 89 -5.99 -3.49 6.25
C VAL A 89 -5.39 -4.66 7.02
N ALA A 90 -6.06 -5.82 7.02
CA ALA A 90 -5.60 -7.01 7.71
C ALA A 90 -4.24 -7.50 7.18
N VAL A 91 -4.08 -7.52 5.85
CA VAL A 91 -2.80 -7.88 5.22
C VAL A 91 -1.69 -6.93 5.65
N LEU A 92 -1.90 -5.62 5.54
CA LEU A 92 -0.90 -4.62 5.94
C LEU A 92 -0.52 -4.74 7.43
N LYS A 93 -1.50 -4.92 8.32
CA LYS A 93 -1.26 -5.11 9.76
C LYS A 93 -0.38 -6.34 10.04
N ASN A 94 -0.59 -7.45 9.33
CA ASN A 94 0.23 -8.65 9.48
C ASN A 94 1.69 -8.39 9.11
N PHE A 95 1.94 -7.74 7.97
CA PHE A 95 3.30 -7.41 7.55
C PHE A 95 3.99 -6.44 8.52
N ILE A 96 3.28 -5.41 8.99
CA ILE A 96 3.85 -4.45 9.97
C ILE A 96 4.24 -5.18 11.28
N LYS A 97 3.38 -6.09 11.76
CA LYS A 97 3.62 -6.85 12.99
C LYS A 97 4.77 -7.85 12.85
N GLU A 98 4.88 -8.56 11.73
CA GLU A 98 5.89 -9.60 11.53
C GLU A 98 7.33 -9.08 11.68
N LYS A 99 7.62 -7.89 11.14
CA LYS A 99 8.97 -7.29 11.25
C LYS A 99 9.30 -6.75 12.64
N THR A 100 8.30 -6.31 13.40
CA THR A 100 8.51 -5.89 14.80
C THR A 100 9.13 -7.04 15.63
N ASN A 101 8.86 -8.30 15.25
CA ASN A 101 9.42 -9.47 15.90
C ASN A 101 10.75 -9.98 15.32
N LYS A 102 11.17 -9.55 14.11
CA LYS A 102 12.20 -10.26 13.33
C LYS A 102 13.59 -9.61 13.28
N GLU A 103 13.76 -8.30 13.51
CA GLU A 103 15.07 -7.66 13.26
C GLU A 103 15.46 -6.59 14.28
N ASN A 104 16.60 -6.83 14.93
CA ASN A 104 17.35 -5.88 15.78
C ASN A 104 18.67 -5.47 15.09
N TYR A 105 18.69 -5.41 13.76
CA TYR A 105 19.88 -5.06 12.98
C TYR A 105 19.91 -3.56 12.65
N PRO A 106 21.09 -2.91 12.65
CA PRO A 106 21.21 -1.51 12.28
C PRO A 106 20.78 -1.32 10.81
N ARG A 107 19.84 -0.38 10.59
CA ARG A 107 19.33 0.00 9.26
C ARG A 107 19.86 1.37 8.90
N ILE A 108 20.46 1.49 7.71
CA ILE A 108 20.86 2.78 7.14
C ILE A 108 19.57 3.51 6.72
N SER A 109 19.26 4.64 7.37
CA SER A 109 18.05 5.44 7.13
C SER A 109 18.21 6.43 5.98
N VAL A 110 19.42 6.93 5.75
CA VAL A 110 19.73 7.93 4.73
C VAL A 110 21.05 7.56 4.05
N ILE A 111 21.04 7.62 2.72
CA ILE A 111 22.26 7.68 1.91
C ILE A 111 22.21 9.03 1.22
N MET A 112 23.10 9.94 1.61
CA MET A 112 23.23 11.25 0.97
C MET A 112 24.20 11.09 -0.20
N LEU A 113 23.67 11.16 -1.42
CA LEU A 113 24.47 11.18 -2.64
C LEU A 113 24.67 12.66 -3.00
N ASP A 114 25.88 13.17 -2.78
CA ASP A 114 26.25 14.49 -3.28
C ASP A 114 26.41 14.39 -4.82
N PRO A 115 25.64 15.16 -5.62
CA PRO A 115 25.97 15.35 -7.02
C PRO A 115 27.28 16.16 -7.05
N GLY A 116 28.41 15.47 -6.92
CA GLY A 116 29.72 16.10 -6.99
C GLY A 116 29.77 17.04 -8.20
N HIS A 117 30.43 18.18 -8.04
CA HIS A 117 30.68 19.17 -9.11
C HIS A 117 31.55 18.56 -10.22
N GLY A 118 31.01 17.58 -10.95
CA GLY A 118 31.66 16.88 -12.05
C GLY A 118 32.02 17.89 -13.11
N GLY A 119 33.32 18.12 -13.22
CA GLY A 119 33.95 19.18 -13.97
C GLY A 119 33.33 19.45 -15.33
N LYS A 120 33.19 20.74 -15.62
CA LYS A 120 33.20 21.28 -16.97
C LYS A 120 34.38 20.62 -17.69
N ASP A 121 34.13 19.69 -18.60
CA ASP A 121 35.15 19.13 -19.49
C ASP A 121 35.16 20.00 -20.76
N PRO A 122 36.17 20.88 -20.96
CA PRO A 122 36.40 21.53 -22.25
C PRO A 122 37.49 20.74 -22.95
N GLY A 123 37.12 19.59 -23.52
CA GLY A 123 37.98 18.74 -24.35
C GLY A 123 37.30 18.47 -25.67
#